data_AF-A0A917X295-F1
#
_entry.id   AF-A0A917X295-F1
#
_cell.length_a   1.000
_cell.length_b   1.000
_cell.length_c   1.000
_cell.angle_alpha   90.00
_cell.angle_beta   90.00
_cell.angle_gamma   90.00
#
_symmetry.space_group_name_H-M   'P 1'
#
loop_
_entity.id
_entity.type
_entity.pdbx_description
1 polymer ?
#
loop_
_entity_poly.entity_id
_entity_poly.type
_entity_poly.pdbx_seq_one_letter_code
_entity_poly.pdbx_strand_id
1 'polypeptide(L)'
;MSDPTNNCRAVGAQEDWARAPLSRFLTPNVEVVDVDPDQIYPIVGILNRGRGLLYRDPVAGSSTAYKTLNRIGPAVLIYSRLKAFEGAVTVTPDDLPESFASQEFPTFAFAPDAYPDFFRILATTQSMWDALQGASKGMGGRRERVKPADFLNIIMDIPPMPVQKLIVSEADRKGHRCGRRPDRSTQHRIQGAGGDSGISALRLARGGSSAHR
;
A
#
# COMPACT_ATOMS: atom_id res chain seq x y z
N MET A 1 -53.23 41.80 2.59
CA MET A 1 -51.85 41.97 2.13
C MET A 1 -50.99 41.07 2.98
N SER A 2 -50.66 39.88 2.46
CA SER A 2 -49.87 38.86 3.13
C SER A 2 -48.74 38.49 2.18
N ASP A 3 -47.52 38.69 2.66
CA ASP A 3 -46.24 38.55 1.98
C ASP A 3 -45.94 37.08 1.68
N PRO A 4 -45.61 36.66 0.43
CA PRO A 4 -45.21 35.29 0.12
C PRO A 4 -43.69 35.20 0.07
N THR A 5 -43.03 35.30 1.22
CA THR A 5 -41.64 34.88 1.33
C THR A 5 -41.60 33.53 2.04
N ASN A 6 -40.87 32.60 1.43
CA ASN A 6 -40.32 31.37 2.00
C ASN A 6 -40.99 30.07 1.52
N ASN A 7 -40.54 29.58 0.36
CA ASN A 7 -40.56 28.16 0.07
C ASN A 7 -39.25 27.73 -0.60
N CYS A 8 -38.12 28.00 0.07
CA CYS A 8 -36.94 27.17 -0.10
C CYS A 8 -37.13 25.94 0.77
N ARG A 9 -37.92 24.98 0.28
CA ARG A 9 -37.97 23.64 0.87
C ARG A 9 -36.56 23.08 0.78
N ALA A 10 -35.91 23.00 1.94
CA ALA A 10 -34.74 22.18 2.15
C ALA A 10 -35.00 20.82 1.50
N VAL A 11 -34.15 20.46 0.54
CA VAL A 11 -34.13 19.13 -0.04
C VAL A 11 -33.82 18.17 1.12
N GLY A 12 -34.86 17.51 1.59
CA GLY A 12 -34.76 16.43 2.54
C GLY A 12 -34.20 15.20 1.84
N ALA A 13 -33.09 14.69 2.37
CA ALA A 13 -32.91 13.27 2.61
C ALA A 13 -31.99 13.16 3.82
N GLN A 14 -32.48 12.50 4.86
CA GLN A 14 -31.67 12.03 5.98
C GLN A 14 -30.74 10.97 5.39
N GLU A 15 -29.56 11.40 4.92
CA GLU A 15 -28.55 10.50 4.38
C GLU A 15 -27.92 9.79 5.57
N ASP A 16 -28.32 8.55 5.83
CA ASP A 16 -27.87 7.82 7.02
C ASP A 16 -26.35 7.58 6.93
N TRP A 17 -25.60 8.39 7.66
CA TRP A 17 -24.19 8.13 7.94
C TRP A 17 -24.13 6.80 8.70
N ALA A 18 -23.62 5.77 8.02
CA ALA A 18 -23.53 4.44 8.59
C ALA A 18 -22.30 4.39 9.49
N ARG A 19 -22.51 4.51 10.80
CA ARG A 19 -21.51 4.10 11.79
C ARG A 19 -21.48 2.58 11.84
N ALA A 20 -20.52 1.99 11.15
CA ALA A 20 -20.49 0.55 10.90
C ALA A 20 -19.06 -0.01 10.95
N PRO A 21 -18.90 -1.32 11.19
CA PRO A 21 -17.61 -1.97 11.09
C PRO A 21 -17.10 -1.92 9.64
N LEU A 22 -15.77 -1.86 9.48
CA LEU A 22 -15.12 -1.97 8.18
C LEU A 22 -15.50 -3.26 7.43
N SER A 23 -15.86 -4.33 8.15
CA SER A 23 -16.38 -5.59 7.58
C SER A 23 -17.64 -5.44 6.72
N ARG A 24 -18.42 -4.36 6.89
CA ARG A 24 -19.55 -4.06 6.00
C ARG A 24 -19.07 -3.69 4.59
N PHE A 25 -17.92 -3.04 4.49
CA PHE A 25 -17.43 -2.41 3.28
C PHE A 25 -16.22 -3.13 2.66
N LEU A 26 -15.60 -4.03 3.43
CA LEU A 26 -14.34 -4.69 3.08
C LEU A 26 -14.45 -6.20 3.29
N THR A 27 -14.03 -6.97 2.29
CA THR A 27 -13.92 -8.43 2.35
C THR A 27 -12.46 -8.84 2.10
N PRO A 28 -11.88 -9.81 2.84
CA PRO A 28 -10.54 -10.30 2.56
C PRO A 28 -10.36 -10.68 1.09
N ASN A 29 -9.27 -10.23 0.48
CA ASN A 29 -8.94 -10.46 -0.92
C ASN A 29 -7.44 -10.76 -1.06
N VAL A 30 -7.01 -11.92 -0.57
CA VAL A 30 -5.59 -12.30 -0.52
C VAL A 30 -5.31 -13.33 -1.62
N GLU A 31 -4.45 -12.96 -2.55
CA GLU A 31 -3.93 -13.85 -3.59
C GLU A 31 -2.53 -14.32 -3.19
N VAL A 32 -2.42 -15.57 -2.73
CA VAL A 32 -1.14 -16.16 -2.29
C VAL A 32 -0.45 -16.84 -3.47
N VAL A 33 0.84 -16.58 -3.62
CA VAL A 33 1.71 -17.16 -4.66
C VAL A 33 2.89 -17.85 -3.99
N ASP A 34 3.20 -19.07 -4.41
CA ASP A 34 4.41 -19.77 -3.99
C ASP A 34 5.65 -19.10 -4.57
N VAL A 35 6.69 -18.97 -3.75
CA VAL A 35 7.96 -18.37 -4.19
C VAL A 35 8.74 -19.38 -5.00
N ASP A 36 9.00 -19.01 -6.25
CA ASP A 36 9.88 -19.71 -7.17
C ASP A 36 11.30 -19.13 -7.04
N PRO A 37 12.32 -19.95 -6.69
CA PRO A 37 13.70 -19.51 -6.54
C PRO A 37 14.30 -18.82 -7.78
N ASP A 38 13.77 -19.13 -8.96
CA ASP A 38 14.27 -18.64 -10.26
C ASP A 38 13.56 -17.34 -10.72
N GLN A 39 12.58 -16.85 -9.96
CA GLN A 39 11.84 -15.62 -10.28
C GLN A 39 12.33 -14.40 -9.48
N ILE A 40 11.96 -13.22 -9.96
CA ILE A 40 12.21 -11.93 -9.31
C ILE A 40 10.87 -11.26 -9.02
N TYR A 41 10.69 -10.80 -7.78
CA TYR A 41 9.44 -10.24 -7.28
C TYR A 41 9.60 -8.75 -6.98
N PRO A 42 8.92 -7.85 -7.72
CA PRO A 42 8.81 -6.44 -7.33
C PRO A 42 8.02 -6.33 -6.03
N ILE A 43 8.67 -5.90 -4.95
CA ILE A 43 8.05 -5.88 -3.62
C ILE A 43 7.60 -4.48 -3.19
N VAL A 44 6.49 -4.45 -2.46
CA VAL A 44 5.93 -3.21 -1.89
C VAL A 44 5.81 -3.31 -0.37
N GLY A 45 6.04 -2.16 0.28
CA GLY A 45 5.60 -1.89 1.64
C GLY A 45 4.52 -0.81 1.64
N ILE A 46 4.18 -0.33 2.84
CA ILE A 46 3.20 0.75 3.02
C ILE A 46 3.84 1.85 3.85
N LEU A 47 3.68 3.09 3.38
CA LEU A 47 4.09 4.27 4.13
C LEU A 47 3.09 4.53 5.27
N ASN A 48 3.61 5.00 6.40
CA ASN A 48 2.78 5.44 7.51
C ASN A 48 1.87 6.63 7.11
N ARG A 49 0.85 6.89 7.94
CA ARG A 49 -0.09 8.02 7.78
C ARG A 49 -0.82 8.06 6.44
N GLY A 50 -1.19 6.91 5.88
CA GLY A 50 -1.98 6.88 4.66
C GLY A 50 -1.26 7.31 3.38
N ARG A 51 0.08 7.44 3.40
CA ARG A 51 0.84 8.09 2.32
C ARG A 51 1.03 7.25 1.05
N GLY A 52 0.46 6.04 1.00
CA GLY A 52 0.54 5.18 -0.17
C GLY A 52 1.55 4.03 -0.02
N LEU A 53 1.85 3.41 -1.15
CA LEU A 53 2.79 2.30 -1.24
C LEU A 53 4.24 2.80 -1.18
N LEU A 54 5.10 1.97 -0.60
CA LEU A 54 6.54 2.10 -0.65
C LEU A 54 7.10 1.05 -1.60
N TYR A 55 7.44 1.45 -2.83
CA TYR A 55 8.14 0.58 -3.77
C TYR A 55 9.57 0.35 -3.29
N ARG A 56 10.04 -0.89 -3.44
CA ARG A 56 11.38 -1.33 -3.05
C ARG A 56 12.03 -2.05 -4.21
N ASP A 57 13.35 -2.26 -4.10
CA ASP A 57 14.08 -3.07 -5.06
C ASP A 57 13.47 -4.48 -5.12
N PRO A 58 13.31 -5.06 -6.32
CA PRO A 58 12.83 -6.42 -6.48
C PRO A 58 13.71 -7.43 -5.75
N VAL A 59 13.08 -8.48 -5.24
CA VAL A 59 13.77 -9.54 -4.49
C VAL A 59 13.73 -10.83 -5.32
N ALA A 60 14.89 -11.47 -5.49
CA ALA A 60 14.97 -12.81 -6.09
C ALA A 60 14.33 -13.85 -5.17
N GLY A 61 13.59 -14.81 -5.72
CA GLY A 61 12.96 -15.88 -4.94
C GLY A 61 13.98 -16.69 -4.13
N SER A 62 15.18 -16.89 -4.68
CA SER A 62 16.29 -17.57 -4.01
C SER A 62 16.90 -16.80 -2.82
N SER A 63 16.66 -15.49 -2.70
CA SER A 63 17.22 -14.67 -1.62
C SER A 63 16.23 -14.34 -0.50
N THR A 64 14.94 -14.65 -0.68
CA THR A 64 13.92 -14.46 0.37
C THR A 64 13.75 -15.72 1.21
N ALA A 65 13.53 -15.53 2.52
CA ALA A 65 13.17 -16.62 3.43
C ALA A 65 11.66 -16.97 3.38
N TYR A 66 10.85 -16.15 2.70
CA TYR A 66 9.41 -16.39 2.55
C TYR A 66 9.17 -17.50 1.53
N LYS A 67 8.37 -18.50 1.92
CA LYS A 67 7.90 -19.56 1.01
C LYS A 67 6.76 -19.09 0.10
N THR A 68 6.01 -18.09 0.54
CA THR A 68 4.89 -17.51 -0.22
C THR A 68 4.87 -16.00 -0.07
N LEU A 69 4.37 -15.35 -1.10
CA LEU A 69 4.09 -13.92 -1.14
C LEU A 69 2.61 -13.69 -1.46
N ASN A 70 2.11 -12.51 -1.16
CA ASN A 70 0.81 -12.05 -1.61
C ASN A 70 1.01 -11.25 -2.90
N ARG A 71 0.36 -11.64 -4.00
CA ARG A 71 0.21 -10.77 -5.17
C ARG A 71 -0.76 -9.65 -4.82
N ILE A 72 -0.37 -8.42 -5.14
CA ILE A 72 -1.16 -7.22 -4.81
C ILE A 72 -1.90 -6.75 -6.07
N GLY A 73 -3.21 -6.68 -5.97
CA GLY A 73 -4.09 -6.21 -7.04
C GLY A 73 -4.34 -4.69 -7.02
N PRO A 74 -4.81 -4.12 -8.14
CA PRO A 74 -5.26 -2.73 -8.20
C PRO A 74 -6.56 -2.53 -7.40
N ALA A 75 -6.84 -1.28 -7.00
CA ALA A 75 -8.06 -0.88 -6.31
C ALA A 75 -8.43 -1.72 -5.06
N VAL A 76 -7.45 -2.22 -4.30
CA VAL A 76 -7.66 -2.93 -3.02
C VAL A 76 -7.20 -2.09 -1.85
N LEU A 77 -7.84 -2.25 -0.69
CA LEU A 77 -7.30 -1.73 0.55
C LEU A 77 -6.20 -2.67 1.05
N ILE A 78 -5.07 -2.11 1.45
CA ILE A 78 -3.93 -2.85 1.99
C ILE A 78 -3.41 -2.16 3.26
N TYR A 79 -3.03 -2.91 4.28
CA TYR A 79 -2.42 -2.35 5.49
C TYR A 79 -1.28 -3.22 6.03
N SER A 80 -0.36 -2.63 6.80
CA SER A 80 0.72 -3.37 7.46
C SER A 80 0.25 -3.82 8.83
N ARG A 81 0.14 -5.13 9.05
CA ARG A 81 -0.25 -5.68 10.36
C ARG A 81 0.69 -5.24 11.49
N LEU A 82 1.98 -5.01 11.20
CA LEU A 82 3.01 -4.64 12.17
C LEU A 82 3.13 -3.12 12.40
N LYS A 83 2.67 -2.30 11.45
CA LYS A 83 2.78 -0.83 11.52
C LYS A 83 1.43 -0.13 11.42
N ALA A 84 0.34 -0.87 11.63
CA ALA A 84 -1.01 -0.35 11.61
C ALA A 84 -1.19 0.85 12.56
N PHE A 85 -0.60 0.79 13.76
CA PHE A 85 -0.63 1.87 14.75
C PHE A 85 0.01 3.19 14.25
N GLU A 86 0.87 3.15 13.23
CA GLU A 86 1.44 4.35 12.59
C GLU A 86 0.56 4.85 11.42
N GLY A 87 -0.61 4.26 11.20
CA GLY A 87 -1.45 4.54 10.04
C GLY A 87 -0.90 3.97 8.74
N ALA A 88 -0.17 2.85 8.79
CA ALA A 88 0.31 2.15 7.59
C ALA A 88 -0.84 1.37 6.93
N VAL A 89 -1.76 2.10 6.31
CA VAL A 89 -2.92 1.61 5.55
C VAL A 89 -3.07 2.49 4.31
N THR A 90 -3.47 1.93 3.18
CA THR A 90 -3.75 2.71 1.97
C THR A 90 -4.62 1.91 0.99
N VAL A 91 -4.95 2.53 -0.14
CA VAL A 91 -5.62 1.89 -1.28
C VAL A 91 -4.62 1.84 -2.43
N THR A 92 -4.51 0.69 -3.10
CA THR A 92 -3.63 0.54 -4.25
C THR A 92 -4.15 1.38 -5.43
N PRO A 93 -3.27 1.93 -6.28
CA PRO A 93 -3.71 2.68 -7.45
C PRO A 93 -4.28 1.73 -8.52
N ASP A 94 -5.07 2.29 -9.45
CA ASP A 94 -5.66 1.51 -10.54
C ASP A 94 -4.62 1.05 -11.55
N ASP A 95 -3.56 1.84 -11.76
CA ASP A 95 -2.41 1.56 -12.61
C ASP A 95 -1.28 0.84 -11.86
N LEU A 96 -1.61 0.08 -10.81
CA LEU A 96 -0.63 -0.66 -10.01
C LEU A 96 0.20 -1.60 -10.91
N PRO A 97 1.54 -1.41 -11.00
CA PRO A 97 2.40 -2.38 -11.66
C PRO A 97 2.41 -3.69 -10.88
N GLU A 98 2.79 -4.79 -11.52
CA GLU A 98 2.95 -6.07 -10.82
C GLU A 98 3.74 -5.91 -9.52
N SER A 99 3.11 -6.26 -8.41
CA SER A 99 3.60 -5.97 -7.07
C SER A 99 3.28 -7.12 -6.12
N PHE A 100 4.23 -7.42 -5.24
CA PHE A 100 4.12 -8.45 -4.24
C PHE A 100 4.38 -7.89 -2.84
N ALA A 101 3.78 -8.47 -1.83
CA ALA A 101 4.10 -8.17 -0.43
C ALA A 101 4.18 -9.45 0.38
N SER A 102 4.80 -9.40 1.56
CA SER A 102 4.74 -10.54 2.47
C SER A 102 3.34 -10.70 3.05
N GLN A 103 3.07 -11.84 3.70
CA GLN A 103 1.82 -12.12 4.42
C GLN A 103 1.50 -11.11 5.54
N GLU A 104 2.43 -10.21 5.84
CA GLU A 104 2.27 -9.07 6.76
C GLU A 104 1.34 -7.98 6.24
N PHE A 105 0.97 -8.05 4.95
CA PHE A 105 0.18 -7.07 4.25
C PHE A 105 -1.10 -7.70 3.69
N PRO A 106 -2.14 -7.90 4.53
CA PRO A 106 -3.44 -8.33 4.07
C PRO A 106 -4.09 -7.28 3.18
N THR A 107 -4.83 -7.77 2.19
CA THR A 107 -5.55 -7.01 1.19
C THR A 107 -7.05 -7.27 1.30
N PHE A 108 -7.86 -6.26 0.96
CA PHE A 108 -9.31 -6.32 1.05
C PHE A 108 -9.94 -5.71 -0.20
N ALA A 109 -10.93 -6.41 -0.74
CA ALA A 109 -11.80 -5.90 -1.80
C ALA A 109 -12.91 -5.04 -1.21
N PHE A 110 -13.37 -4.07 -1.99
CA PHE A 110 -14.44 -3.16 -1.62
C PHE A 110 -15.83 -3.73 -1.96
N ALA A 111 -16.79 -3.50 -1.08
CA ALA A 111 -18.20 -3.75 -1.35
C ALA A 111 -18.75 -2.75 -2.39
N PRO A 112 -19.89 -3.05 -3.06
CA PRO A 112 -20.47 -2.16 -4.07
C PRO A 112 -20.82 -0.75 -3.57
N ASP A 113 -21.07 -0.58 -2.27
CA ASP A 113 -21.37 0.70 -1.61
C ASP A 113 -20.13 1.37 -0.97
N ALA A 114 -18.93 0.89 -1.28
CA ALA A 114 -17.66 1.44 -0.82
C ALA A 114 -16.82 2.01 -1.98
N TYR A 115 -16.57 3.32 -1.97
CA TYR A 115 -15.80 4.02 -3.00
C TYR A 115 -14.30 4.02 -2.66
N PRO A 116 -13.42 3.34 -3.42
CA PRO A 116 -12.01 3.17 -3.05
C PRO A 116 -11.28 4.48 -2.73
N ASP A 117 -11.49 5.54 -3.50
CA ASP A 117 -10.80 6.82 -3.27
C ASP A 117 -11.27 7.53 -1.99
N PHE A 118 -12.50 7.30 -1.54
CA PHE A 118 -12.93 7.78 -0.23
C PHE A 118 -12.11 7.09 0.87
N PHE A 119 -11.88 5.78 0.77
CA PHE A 119 -11.04 5.05 1.72
C PHE A 119 -9.56 5.45 1.64
N ARG A 120 -9.09 5.85 0.46
CA ARG A 120 -7.76 6.45 0.28
C ARG A 120 -7.62 7.75 1.07
N ILE A 121 -8.65 8.61 1.06
CA ILE A 121 -8.70 9.81 1.91
C ILE A 121 -8.81 9.43 3.37
N LEU A 122 -9.72 8.50 3.73
CA LEU A 122 -9.93 8.03 5.10
C LEU A 122 -8.63 7.53 5.73
N ALA A 123 -7.80 6.80 4.97
CA ALA A 123 -6.49 6.31 5.40
C ALA A 123 -5.53 7.43 5.87
N THR A 124 -5.76 8.69 5.46
CA THR A 124 -4.96 9.86 5.85
C THR A 124 -5.53 10.64 7.04
N THR A 125 -6.65 10.20 7.60
CA THR A 125 -7.35 10.92 8.68
C THR A 125 -6.86 10.50 10.07
N GLN A 126 -6.91 11.44 11.02
CA GLN A 126 -6.59 11.17 12.41
C GLN A 126 -7.54 10.12 13.03
N SER A 127 -8.83 10.15 12.67
CA SER A 127 -9.81 9.17 13.15
C SER A 127 -9.44 7.74 12.78
N MET A 128 -8.97 7.51 11.54
CA MET A 128 -8.48 6.20 11.12
C MET A 128 -7.24 5.76 11.91
N TRP A 129 -6.30 6.68 12.14
CA TRP A 129 -5.07 6.35 12.89
C TRP A 129 -5.35 6.07 14.36
N ASP A 130 -6.27 6.79 14.99
CA ASP A 130 -6.67 6.57 16.37
C ASP A 130 -7.39 5.23 16.52
N ALA A 131 -8.25 4.88 15.56
CA ALA A 131 -8.90 3.57 15.52
C ALA A 131 -7.90 2.42 15.37
N LEU A 132 -6.92 2.55 14.47
CA LEU A 132 -5.84 1.56 14.30
C LEU A 132 -4.96 1.43 15.55
N GLN A 133 -4.65 2.54 16.22
CA GLN A 133 -3.94 2.52 17.49
C GLN A 133 -4.77 1.83 18.58
N GLY A 134 -6.08 2.06 18.63
CA GLY A 134 -7.00 1.38 19.55
C GLY A 134 -7.03 -0.13 19.33
N ALA A 135 -7.12 -0.58 18.08
CA ALA A 135 -7.07 -1.99 17.71
C ALA A 135 -5.70 -2.64 17.96
N SER A 136 -4.64 -1.83 18.07
CA SER A 136 -3.26 -2.25 18.33
C SER A 136 -2.90 -2.26 19.82
N LYS A 137 -3.87 -2.18 20.76
CA LYS A 137 -3.64 -2.17 22.22
C LYS A 137 -4.20 -3.42 22.91
N GLY A 138 -3.77 -4.61 22.49
CA GLY A 138 -3.83 -5.80 23.33
C GLY A 138 -3.10 -5.64 24.68
N MET A 139 -3.20 -6.64 25.55
CA MET A 139 -2.55 -6.64 26.86
C MET A 139 -1.05 -6.97 26.73
N GLY A 140 -0.17 -5.99 26.88
CA GLY A 140 1.22 -6.25 27.27
C GLY A 140 2.32 -5.51 26.50
N GLY A 141 2.23 -4.19 26.34
CA GLY A 141 3.39 -3.28 26.27
C GLY A 141 4.44 -3.48 25.16
N ARG A 142 4.25 -4.40 24.19
CA ARG A 142 5.19 -4.61 23.07
C ARG A 142 4.43 -4.74 21.75
N ARG A 143 4.56 -3.71 20.91
CA ARG A 143 4.19 -3.62 19.48
C ARG A 143 3.20 -4.68 19.02
N GLU A 144 1.95 -4.46 19.36
CA GLU A 144 0.89 -5.36 18.99
C GLU A 144 0.55 -5.22 17.52
N ARG A 145 0.21 -6.38 16.97
CA ARG A 145 -0.13 -6.57 15.58
C ARG A 145 -1.64 -6.43 15.45
N VAL A 146 -2.12 -5.63 14.49
CA VAL A 146 -3.54 -5.59 14.17
C VAL A 146 -3.87 -6.78 13.25
N LYS A 147 -4.61 -7.77 13.76
CA LYS A 147 -5.04 -8.93 12.97
C LYS A 147 -6.14 -8.52 11.98
N PRO A 148 -6.31 -9.22 10.85
CA PRO A 148 -7.36 -8.90 9.88
C PRO A 148 -8.77 -8.82 10.48
N ALA A 149 -9.10 -9.73 11.41
CA ALA A 149 -10.39 -9.71 12.11
C ALA A 149 -10.57 -8.43 12.96
N ASP A 150 -9.52 -8.02 13.70
CA ASP A 150 -9.55 -6.80 14.52
C ASP A 150 -9.66 -5.55 13.65
N PHE A 151 -8.95 -5.53 12.52
CA PHE A 151 -9.05 -4.46 11.52
C PHE A 151 -10.47 -4.33 10.97
N LEU A 152 -11.09 -5.45 10.56
CA LEU A 152 -12.45 -5.47 10.03
C LEU A 152 -13.52 -5.07 11.07
N ASN A 153 -13.22 -5.22 12.37
CA ASN A 153 -14.11 -4.80 13.45
C ASN A 153 -13.99 -3.32 13.82
N ILE A 154 -13.04 -2.58 13.23
CA ILE A 154 -12.94 -1.13 13.44
C ILE A 154 -14.24 -0.46 12.97
N ILE A 155 -14.87 0.28 13.88
CA ILE A 155 -16.09 1.05 13.60
C ILE A 155 -15.71 2.43 13.07
N MET A 156 -16.20 2.77 11.88
CA MET A 156 -16.00 4.08 11.26
C MET A 156 -17.33 4.68 10.83
N ASP A 157 -17.38 6.01 10.78
CA ASP A 157 -18.47 6.76 10.16
C ASP A 157 -18.22 6.82 8.65
N ILE A 158 -18.91 5.97 7.89
CA ILE A 158 -18.78 5.90 6.43
C ILE A 158 -20.08 6.39 5.82
N PRO A 159 -20.05 7.51 5.06
CA PRO A 159 -21.26 8.10 4.54
C PRO A 159 -21.77 7.30 3.33
N PRO A 160 -23.02 7.51 2.88
CA PRO A 160 -23.54 6.87 1.67
C PRO A 160 -22.69 7.14 0.43
N MET A 161 -22.72 6.21 -0.53
CA MET A 161 -21.92 6.27 -1.76
C MET A 161 -21.98 7.64 -2.49
N PRO A 162 -23.13 8.32 -2.65
CA PRO A 162 -23.16 9.66 -3.25
C PRO A 162 -22.28 10.68 -2.51
N VAL A 163 -22.30 10.67 -1.19
CA VAL A 163 -21.50 11.56 -0.34
C VAL A 163 -20.02 11.20 -0.39
N GLN A 164 -19.68 9.91 -0.43
CA GLN A 164 -18.28 9.48 -0.60
C GLN A 164 -17.67 10.09 -1.88
N LYS A 165 -18.41 10.03 -2.99
CA LYS A 165 -17.99 10.63 -4.27
C LYS A 165 -17.88 12.15 -4.20
N LEU A 166 -18.83 12.82 -3.54
CA LEU A 166 -18.76 14.27 -3.31
C LEU A 166 -17.50 14.66 -2.53
N ILE A 167 -17.20 13.95 -1.43
CA ILE A 167 -16.00 14.19 -0.61
C ILE A 167 -14.73 14.07 -1.46
N VAL A 168 -14.62 13.04 -2.28
CA VAL A 168 -13.46 12.84 -3.18
C VAL A 168 -13.35 13.99 -4.18
N SER A 169 -14.43 14.32 -4.89
CA SER A 169 -14.46 15.45 -5.83
C SER A 169 -14.01 16.76 -5.18
N GLU A 170 -14.44 17.03 -3.94
CA GLU A 170 -14.02 18.23 -3.22
C GLU A 170 -12.58 18.20 -2.74
N ALA A 171 -12.07 17.03 -2.36
CA ALA A 171 -10.68 16.85 -2.02
C ALA A 171 -9.78 17.09 -3.24
N ASP A 172 -10.15 16.54 -4.39
CA ASP A 172 -9.40 16.71 -5.65
C ASP A 172 -9.37 18.17 -6.09
N ARG A 173 -10.51 18.87 -6.04
CA ARG A 173 -10.60 20.31 -6.34
C ARG A 173 -9.68 21.15 -5.43
N LYS A 174 -9.50 20.75 -4.17
CA LYS A 174 -8.58 21.42 -3.23
C LYS A 174 -7.12 20.99 -3.46
N GLY A 175 -6.89 19.71 -3.78
CA GLY A 175 -5.59 19.13 -4.09
C GLY A 175 -4.95 19.71 -5.36
N HIS A 176 -5.75 20.03 -6.38
CA HIS A 176 -5.28 20.75 -7.57
C HIS A 176 -4.77 22.17 -7.27
N ARG A 177 -5.11 22.75 -6.12
CA ARG A 177 -4.53 24.03 -5.65
C ARG A 177 -3.30 23.86 -4.76
N CYS A 178 -2.96 22.64 -4.35
CA CYS A 178 -1.83 22.34 -3.49
C CYS A 178 -1.08 21.10 -4.03
N GLY A 179 -0.54 21.21 -5.25
CA GLY A 179 0.18 20.12 -5.91
C GLY A 179 1.39 19.65 -5.10
N ARG A 180 1.26 18.52 -4.42
CA ARG A 180 2.41 17.75 -3.94
C ARG A 180 3.10 17.14 -5.16
N ARG A 181 4.30 17.65 -5.47
CA ARG A 181 5.22 17.01 -6.42
C ARG A 181 5.54 15.59 -5.93
N PRO A 182 5.53 14.55 -6.79
CA PRO A 182 6.20 13.32 -6.46
C PRO A 182 7.70 13.60 -6.33
N ASP A 183 8.28 13.16 -5.22
CA ASP A 183 9.71 13.20 -4.96
C ASP A 183 10.43 12.32 -5.99
N ARG A 184 11.10 12.97 -6.96
CA ARG A 184 12.03 12.34 -7.92
C ARG A 184 13.46 12.39 -7.40
N SER A 185 13.71 11.90 -6.19
CA SER A 185 15.05 11.55 -5.73
C SER A 185 15.01 10.10 -5.24
N THR A 186 15.27 9.12 -6.10
CA THR A 186 16.61 8.50 -6.17
C THR A 186 16.76 7.80 -7.53
N GLN A 187 17.28 8.51 -8.53
CA GLN A 187 17.95 7.91 -9.68
C GLN A 187 19.44 8.23 -9.57
N HIS A 188 20.21 7.34 -8.96
CA HIS A 188 21.66 7.26 -9.15
C HIS A 188 21.97 5.90 -9.74
N ARG A 189 22.09 5.86 -11.08
CA ARG A 189 23.35 5.93 -11.85
C ARG A 189 24.04 4.56 -11.85
N ILE A 190 23.60 3.70 -12.75
CA ILE A 190 24.48 2.70 -13.37
C ILE A 190 24.92 3.31 -14.71
N GLN A 191 26.10 3.92 -14.71
CA GLN A 191 26.82 4.19 -15.95
C GLN A 191 27.44 2.87 -16.41
N GLY A 192 27.02 2.40 -17.58
CA GLY A 192 27.74 1.40 -18.34
C GLY A 192 29.06 2.00 -18.86
N ALA A 193 30.14 1.25 -18.70
CA ALA A 193 31.32 1.36 -19.53
C ALA A 193 31.44 0.03 -20.28
N GLY A 194 31.14 0.07 -21.58
CA GLY A 194 31.49 -0.99 -22.53
C GLY A 194 32.80 -0.67 -23.24
N GLY A 195 33.39 -1.69 -23.86
CA GLY A 195 34.53 -1.58 -24.79
C GLY A 195 35.83 -2.12 -24.19
N ASP A 196 36.15 -3.41 -24.28
CA ASP A 196 36.63 -4.14 -25.47
C ASP A 196 38.08 -3.79 -25.85
N SER A 197 38.99 -4.77 -25.72
CA SER A 197 40.24 -4.95 -26.47
C SER A 197 41.16 -5.98 -25.80
N GLY A 198 41.66 -6.96 -26.57
CA GLY A 198 43.01 -7.50 -26.33
C GLY A 198 43.19 -9.01 -26.32
N ILE A 199 43.09 -9.62 -27.51
CA ILE A 199 43.72 -10.91 -27.83
C ILE A 199 45.27 -10.73 -27.84
N SER A 200 45.98 -11.82 -27.53
CA SER A 200 47.43 -12.11 -27.73
C SER A 200 48.43 -11.66 -26.67
N ALA A 201 49.09 -12.63 -26.02
CA ALA A 201 50.49 -12.96 -26.35
C ALA A 201 50.97 -14.24 -25.65
N LEU A 202 51.32 -15.20 -26.49
CA LEU A 202 52.12 -16.40 -26.23
C LEU A 202 53.61 -16.00 -26.08
N ARG A 203 54.31 -16.36 -24.99
CA ARG A 203 55.75 -16.77 -25.04
C ARG A 203 56.31 -17.36 -23.73
N LEU A 204 56.56 -18.67 -23.80
CA LEU A 204 57.80 -19.40 -23.50
C LEU A 204 58.68 -19.03 -22.28
N ALA A 205 58.76 -20.02 -21.39
CA ALA A 205 59.96 -20.78 -20.97
C ALA A 205 61.08 -20.11 -20.15
N ARG A 206 61.35 -20.71 -18.98
CA ARG A 206 62.63 -21.26 -18.47
C ARG A 206 62.29 -22.04 -17.19
N GLY A 207 62.39 -23.38 -17.18
CA GLY A 207 63.55 -24.14 -16.69
C GLY A 207 63.64 -24.04 -15.16
N GLY A 208 63.29 -25.00 -14.32
CA GLY A 208 63.69 -26.41 -14.33
C GLY A 208 64.93 -26.59 -13.43
N SER A 209 64.78 -27.11 -12.21
CA SER A 209 65.66 -28.16 -11.65
C SER A 209 65.23 -28.62 -10.25
N SER A 210 65.33 -29.93 -10.08
CA SER A 210 65.07 -30.82 -8.95
C SER A 210 66.02 -30.64 -7.75
N ALA A 211 65.55 -31.02 -6.55
CA ALA A 211 66.26 -31.90 -5.58
C ALA A 211 65.31 -32.13 -4.37
N HIS A 212 64.68 -33.30 -4.23
CA HIS A 212 65.13 -34.49 -3.51
C HIS A 212 65.35 -34.36 -1.99
N ARG A 213 64.50 -35.12 -1.29
CA ARG A 213 64.66 -35.77 0.03
C ARG A 213 64.15 -34.99 1.25
#